data_AF-A0A7C4HCA1-F1
#
_entry.id   AF-A0A7C4HCA1-F1
#
_cell.length_a   1.000
_cell.length_b   1.000
_cell.length_c   1.000
_cell.angle_alpha   90.00
_cell.angle_beta   90.00
_cell.angle_gamma   90.00
#
_symmetry.space_group_name_H-M   'P 1'
#
loop_
_entity.id
_entity.type
_entity.pdbx_description
1 polymer ?
#
loop_
_entity_poly.entity_id
_entity_poly.type
_entity_poly.pdbx_seq_one_letter_code
_entity_poly.pdbx_strand_id
1 'polypeptide(L)'
;MRIQQHESYIDLAIKHYSSLFKLPSIKCIITLLCMESLLLGLIVNIPFTLFLWWVINSLLLGISIFAVTVFSEYFIVKLLLRREIILNFRRALFLSFSSNILLVIFTAISRIFVFQGSGESLIMKIFSIGFFAALSLRFLVIKSISFSNIIVRVLSSALQPLIILILISPVKIEELNIYYVVYIISALITSISSVWLFTRILDKDGIEKFGIPSLKIFRAFLADWTENFEQPFEEILDHLGEERDITVSLLIFRGKRDGKIKTIIVVPNLHPGPFKNIGSSPLPSLMMDFLEKELNCIISVPHGISGHELDIVSQVENKRVLEGVLKAVSETNVFSDKVTNFFVIEKDGAKVGCQVFNECVLLTLTTAPETIEDLPLELNDFIIQRAKEGGFSWAIAIDAHNSINGPFDMERSIKTLKDAVSLALERARDLKGLGASVKVGAGKVVPKDLGIRDGMGPGGITGIVIEVSGQRTAYITIDGNNMMSGLREKILWSLEELGIDCGEVFTTDTHIVNAVVLNKRGYHPIGEVINHDKIINYVKYAVSEALKNMDQVEVAWHKTVIPKVKVIGERQINELSLLTDIVSKKARESSIIFVVLGLLLAISLTSI
;
A
#
# COMPACT_ATOMS: atom_id res chain seq x y z
N MET A 1 -3.47 -29.19 -22.79
CA MET A 1 -3.69 -28.42 -21.55
C MET A 1 -2.87 -27.16 -21.64
N ARG A 2 -3.51 -25.99 -21.63
CA ARG A 2 -2.82 -24.70 -21.72
C ARG A 2 -2.16 -24.40 -20.37
N ILE A 3 -0.88 -24.09 -20.42
CA ILE A 3 -0.09 -23.51 -19.33
C ILE A 3 -0.77 -22.17 -18.99
N GLN A 4 -1.56 -22.14 -17.93
CA GLN A 4 -1.96 -20.89 -17.30
C GLN A 4 -0.82 -20.52 -16.35
N GLN A 5 -0.03 -19.53 -16.74
CA GLN A 5 0.77 -18.78 -15.79
C GLN A 5 -0.16 -18.35 -14.65
N HIS A 6 0.09 -18.82 -13.43
CA HIS A 6 -0.40 -18.13 -12.25
C HIS A 6 0.34 -16.78 -12.23
N GLU A 7 -0.15 -15.80 -12.98
CA GLU A 7 -0.04 -14.42 -12.49
C GLU A 7 -0.73 -14.45 -11.13
N SER A 8 -0.01 -14.09 -10.08
CA SER A 8 -0.62 -13.96 -8.76
C SER A 8 -1.79 -12.97 -8.93
N TYR A 9 -2.97 -13.23 -8.37
CA TYR A 9 -4.08 -12.28 -8.50
C TYR A 9 -3.73 -10.91 -7.89
N ILE A 10 -2.66 -10.81 -7.10
CA ILE A 10 -2.04 -9.57 -6.63
C ILE A 10 -1.42 -8.77 -7.81
N ASP A 11 -0.82 -9.43 -8.80
CA ASP A 11 -0.30 -8.78 -10.02
C ASP A 11 -1.41 -8.05 -10.81
N LEU A 12 -2.64 -8.60 -10.77
CA LEU A 12 -3.82 -7.95 -11.37
C LEU A 12 -4.19 -6.64 -10.64
N ALA A 13 -4.09 -6.62 -9.31
CA ALA A 13 -4.30 -5.40 -8.52
C ALA A 13 -3.20 -4.37 -8.79
N ILE A 14 -1.93 -4.81 -8.88
CA ILE A 14 -0.77 -3.95 -9.17
C ILE A 14 -0.91 -3.25 -10.53
N LYS A 15 -1.50 -3.91 -11.53
CA LYS A 15 -1.78 -3.27 -12.84
C LYS A 15 -2.58 -1.98 -12.70
N HIS A 16 -3.51 -1.89 -11.74
CA HIS A 16 -4.30 -0.68 -11.51
C HIS A 16 -3.52 0.45 -10.85
N TYR A 17 -2.37 0.19 -10.24
CA TYR A 17 -1.52 1.27 -9.70
C TYR A 17 -1.05 2.22 -10.81
N SER A 18 -0.90 1.75 -12.04
CA SER A 18 -0.60 2.60 -13.20
C SER A 18 -1.71 3.60 -13.54
N SER A 19 -2.94 3.36 -13.11
CA SER A 19 -4.08 4.27 -13.29
C SER A 19 -4.14 5.36 -12.21
N LEU A 20 -3.38 5.21 -11.12
CA LEU A 20 -3.30 6.21 -10.06
C LEU A 20 -2.46 7.40 -10.53
N PHE A 21 -2.90 8.61 -10.22
CA PHE A 21 -2.23 9.84 -10.62
C PHE A 21 -2.14 10.84 -9.47
N LYS A 22 -1.14 11.72 -9.55
CA LYS A 22 -0.98 12.84 -8.62
C LYS A 22 -1.62 14.09 -9.20
N LEU A 23 -2.34 14.82 -8.35
CA LEU A 23 -2.90 16.11 -8.73
C LEU A 23 -1.80 17.18 -8.88
N PRO A 24 -1.99 18.17 -9.77
CA PRO A 24 -1.07 19.29 -9.89
C PRO A 24 -0.91 20.08 -8.58
N SER A 25 0.14 20.89 -8.52
CA SER A 25 0.33 21.82 -7.40
C SER A 25 -0.82 22.83 -7.32
N ILE A 26 -1.08 23.38 -6.12
CA ILE A 26 -2.15 24.37 -5.95
C ILE A 26 -1.95 25.61 -6.84
N LYS A 27 -0.69 26.02 -7.07
CA LYS A 27 -0.35 27.13 -7.97
C LYS A 27 -0.76 26.83 -9.42
N CYS A 28 -0.50 25.61 -9.88
CA CYS A 28 -0.90 25.16 -11.21
C CYS A 28 -2.43 25.14 -11.34
N ILE A 29 -3.14 24.57 -10.35
CA ILE A 29 -4.61 24.53 -10.33
C ILE A 29 -5.21 25.93 -10.37
N ILE A 30 -4.71 26.86 -9.56
CA ILE A 30 -5.17 28.26 -9.54
C ILE A 30 -4.94 28.94 -10.90
N THR A 31 -3.80 28.68 -11.55
CA THR A 31 -3.49 29.24 -12.87
C THR A 31 -4.44 28.71 -13.93
N LEU A 32 -4.68 27.40 -13.94
CA LEU A 32 -5.63 26.73 -14.84
C LEU A 32 -7.05 27.26 -14.65
N LEU A 33 -7.52 27.40 -13.40
CA LEU A 33 -8.81 27.99 -13.05
C LEU A 33 -8.94 29.43 -13.52
N CYS A 34 -7.89 30.24 -13.39
CA CYS A 34 -7.89 31.62 -13.88
C CYS A 34 -8.05 31.66 -15.40
N MET A 35 -7.25 30.89 -16.13
CA MET A 35 -7.34 30.80 -17.60
C MET A 35 -8.72 30.32 -18.06
N GLU A 36 -9.24 29.27 -17.43
CA GLU A 36 -10.57 28.72 -17.71
C GLU A 36 -11.67 29.75 -17.45
N SER A 37 -11.63 30.44 -16.31
CA SER A 37 -12.65 31.42 -15.94
C SER A 37 -12.65 32.62 -16.90
N LEU A 38 -11.46 33.10 -17.30
CA LEU A 38 -11.31 34.14 -18.33
C LEU A 38 -11.87 33.67 -19.68
N LEU A 39 -11.59 32.43 -20.07
CA LEU A 39 -12.14 31.82 -21.29
C LEU A 39 -13.67 31.71 -21.22
N LEU A 40 -14.22 31.30 -20.08
CA LEU A 40 -15.67 31.27 -19.88
C LEU A 40 -16.29 32.67 -19.99
N GLY A 41 -15.66 33.68 -19.38
CA GLY A 41 -16.11 35.08 -19.47
C GLY A 41 -16.13 35.61 -20.90
N LEU A 42 -15.12 35.27 -21.71
CA LEU A 42 -15.07 35.56 -23.14
C LEU A 42 -16.17 34.84 -23.92
N ILE A 43 -16.36 33.53 -23.66
CA ILE A 43 -17.35 32.70 -24.34
C ILE A 43 -18.78 33.17 -24.05
N VAL A 44 -19.08 33.46 -22.78
CA VAL A 44 -20.41 33.92 -22.37
C VAL A 44 -20.79 35.21 -23.09
N ASN A 45 -19.82 36.08 -23.37
CA ASN A 45 -20.05 37.39 -23.98
C ASN A 45 -19.80 37.48 -25.48
N ILE A 46 -19.39 36.40 -26.20
CA ILE A 46 -19.04 36.41 -27.66
C ILE A 46 -20.05 37.29 -28.45
N PRO A 47 -19.56 38.22 -29.30
CA PRO A 47 -20.03 39.61 -29.25
C PRO A 47 -21.46 39.82 -29.74
N PHE A 48 -22.18 40.64 -28.95
CA PHE A 48 -23.40 41.37 -29.33
C PHE A 48 -23.19 42.90 -29.32
N THR A 49 -21.97 43.40 -29.05
CA THR A 49 -21.68 44.85 -28.85
C THR A 49 -20.30 45.27 -29.42
N LEU A 50 -19.97 46.57 -29.35
CA LEU A 50 -18.68 47.16 -29.77
C LEU A 50 -17.48 46.45 -29.11
N PHE A 51 -16.44 46.18 -29.91
CA PHE A 51 -15.28 45.35 -29.55
C PHE A 51 -14.65 45.67 -28.19
N LEU A 52 -14.47 46.96 -27.85
CA LEU A 52 -13.82 47.35 -26.59
C LEU A 52 -14.68 47.04 -25.34
N TRP A 53 -16.00 47.29 -25.41
CA TRP A 53 -16.93 47.00 -24.32
C TRP A 53 -17.07 45.50 -24.09
N TRP A 54 -17.08 44.73 -25.17
CA TRP A 54 -17.06 43.27 -25.11
C TRP A 54 -15.84 42.74 -24.34
N VAL A 55 -14.63 43.21 -24.67
CA VAL A 55 -13.39 42.77 -23.98
C VAL A 55 -13.45 43.08 -22.48
N ILE A 56 -13.82 44.31 -22.10
CA ILE A 56 -13.84 44.71 -20.69
C ILE A 56 -14.85 43.88 -19.89
N ASN A 57 -16.09 43.75 -20.39
CA ASN A 57 -17.14 42.98 -19.72
C ASN A 57 -16.79 41.49 -19.61
N SER A 58 -16.16 40.93 -20.65
CA SER A 58 -15.70 39.54 -20.65
C SER A 58 -14.62 39.27 -19.61
N LEU A 59 -13.63 40.17 -19.50
CA LEU A 59 -12.56 40.06 -18.52
C LEU A 59 -13.09 40.23 -17.09
N LEU A 60 -13.96 41.21 -16.85
CA LEU A 60 -14.59 41.42 -15.54
C LEU A 60 -15.39 40.18 -15.12
N LEU A 61 -16.24 39.65 -16.01
CA LEU A 61 -17.00 38.43 -15.74
C LEU A 61 -16.08 37.24 -15.45
N GLY A 62 -15.01 37.05 -16.24
CA GLY A 62 -14.05 35.98 -16.01
C GLY A 62 -13.33 36.08 -14.68
N ILE A 63 -12.93 37.30 -14.27
CA ILE A 63 -12.34 37.57 -12.96
C ILE A 63 -13.35 37.28 -11.83
N SER A 64 -14.62 37.67 -12.01
CA SER A 64 -15.69 37.38 -11.04
C SER A 64 -15.94 35.88 -10.89
N ILE A 65 -16.01 35.13 -12.00
CA ILE A 65 -16.16 33.66 -11.99
C ILE A 65 -14.98 33.01 -11.27
N PHE A 66 -13.76 33.45 -11.55
CA PHE A 66 -12.55 32.95 -10.89
C PHE A 66 -12.61 33.19 -9.38
N ALA A 67 -12.85 34.44 -8.96
CA ALA A 67 -12.92 34.81 -7.56
C ALA A 67 -14.01 34.01 -6.83
N VAL A 68 -15.21 33.93 -7.42
CA VAL A 68 -16.33 33.19 -6.83
C VAL A 68 -16.05 31.70 -6.76
N THR A 69 -15.43 31.09 -7.77
CA THR A 69 -15.02 29.68 -7.71
C THR A 69 -14.07 29.44 -6.54
N VAL A 70 -13.02 30.25 -6.40
CA VAL A 70 -12.03 30.08 -5.33
C VAL A 70 -12.65 30.32 -3.95
N PHE A 71 -13.43 31.40 -3.77
CA PHE A 71 -14.03 31.72 -2.48
C PHE A 71 -15.14 30.73 -2.10
N SER A 72 -16.02 30.35 -3.03
CA SER A 72 -17.08 29.38 -2.73
C SER A 72 -16.48 28.04 -2.32
N GLU A 73 -15.45 27.52 -3.00
CA GLU A 73 -14.78 26.30 -2.58
C GLU A 73 -14.07 26.44 -1.24
N TYR A 74 -13.46 27.60 -0.96
CA TYR A 74 -12.85 27.85 0.36
C TYR A 74 -13.90 27.75 1.48
N PHE A 75 -15.07 28.38 1.29
CA PHE A 75 -16.14 28.34 2.28
C PHE A 75 -16.79 26.95 2.36
N ILE A 76 -17.04 26.27 1.25
CA ILE A 76 -17.55 24.89 1.23
C ILE A 76 -16.61 23.98 2.02
N VAL A 77 -15.30 24.05 1.78
CA VAL A 77 -14.32 23.22 2.48
C VAL A 77 -14.27 23.55 3.96
N LYS A 78 -14.23 24.83 4.31
CA LYS A 78 -14.10 25.29 5.70
C LYS A 78 -15.35 25.04 6.54
N LEU A 79 -16.54 25.14 5.95
CA LEU A 79 -17.82 25.05 6.65
C LEU A 79 -18.45 23.67 6.56
N LEU A 80 -18.50 23.08 5.37
CA LEU A 80 -19.20 21.82 5.11
C LEU A 80 -18.25 20.61 5.19
N LEU A 81 -17.03 20.73 4.62
CA LEU A 81 -16.08 19.61 4.53
C LEU A 81 -14.97 19.65 5.59
N ARG A 82 -15.17 20.35 6.71
CA ARG A 82 -14.16 20.54 7.77
C ARG A 82 -13.62 19.23 8.34
N ARG A 83 -14.46 18.19 8.38
CA ARG A 83 -14.12 16.86 8.91
C ARG A 83 -13.89 15.82 7.81
N GLU A 84 -13.79 16.25 6.55
CA GLU A 84 -13.46 15.34 5.47
C GLU A 84 -12.01 14.88 5.56
N ILE A 85 -11.82 13.59 5.28
CA ILE A 85 -10.50 12.96 5.24
C ILE A 85 -9.83 13.28 3.89
N ILE A 86 -10.50 12.95 2.79
CA ILE A 86 -9.90 13.03 1.44
C ILE A 86 -10.06 14.42 0.83
N LEU A 87 -11.26 15.02 0.86
CA LEU A 87 -11.58 16.24 0.11
C LEU A 87 -11.04 17.52 0.77
N ASN A 88 -9.74 17.80 0.61
CA ASN A 88 -9.13 19.07 0.99
C ASN A 88 -9.32 20.17 -0.08
N PHE A 89 -8.97 21.41 0.26
CA PHE A 89 -9.13 22.58 -0.61
C PHE A 89 -8.48 22.43 -1.99
N ARG A 90 -7.29 21.79 -2.06
CA ARG A 90 -6.62 21.55 -3.34
C ARG A 90 -7.43 20.58 -4.22
N ARG A 91 -7.94 19.49 -3.65
CA ARG A 91 -8.75 18.50 -4.37
C ARG A 91 -10.09 19.08 -4.80
N ALA A 92 -10.71 19.90 -3.95
CA ALA A 92 -11.94 20.61 -4.26
C ALA A 92 -11.77 21.60 -5.43
N LEU A 93 -10.72 22.43 -5.43
CA LEU A 93 -10.42 23.34 -6.54
C LEU A 93 -10.17 22.60 -7.86
N PHE A 94 -9.45 21.47 -7.83
CA PHE A 94 -9.24 20.67 -9.02
C PHE A 94 -10.54 20.04 -9.54
N LEU A 95 -11.44 19.63 -8.64
CA LEU A 95 -12.77 19.16 -9.02
C LEU A 95 -13.58 20.29 -9.68
N SER A 96 -13.51 21.52 -9.16
CA SER A 96 -14.17 22.68 -9.76
C SER A 96 -13.63 23.00 -11.13
N PHE A 97 -12.30 22.98 -11.32
CA PHE A 97 -11.68 23.08 -12.64
C PHE A 97 -12.21 22.01 -13.60
N SER A 98 -12.20 20.75 -13.18
CA SER A 98 -12.65 19.63 -14.03
C SER A 98 -14.14 19.75 -14.41
N SER A 99 -15.00 20.20 -13.48
CA SER A 99 -16.43 20.40 -13.75
C SER A 99 -16.72 21.66 -14.55
N ASN A 100 -15.95 22.74 -14.34
CA ASN A 100 -16.10 23.99 -15.07
C ASN A 100 -15.74 23.81 -16.56
N ILE A 101 -14.80 22.91 -16.89
CA ILE A 101 -14.42 22.68 -18.29
C ILE A 101 -15.62 22.17 -19.07
N LEU A 102 -16.45 21.33 -18.45
CA LEU A 102 -17.69 20.86 -19.05
C LEU A 102 -18.65 22.03 -19.31
N LEU A 103 -18.80 22.95 -18.34
CA LEU A 103 -19.60 24.16 -18.55
C LEU A 103 -19.05 25.02 -19.69
N VAL A 104 -17.73 25.20 -19.77
CA VAL A 104 -17.06 25.95 -20.84
C VAL A 104 -17.37 25.35 -22.21
N ILE A 105 -17.21 24.03 -22.37
CA ILE A 105 -17.46 23.33 -23.63
C ILE A 105 -18.91 23.50 -24.07
N PHE A 106 -19.88 23.20 -23.19
CA PHE A 106 -21.30 23.29 -23.54
C PHE A 106 -21.77 24.73 -23.72
N THR A 107 -21.21 25.70 -22.99
CA THR A 107 -21.49 27.12 -23.21
C THR A 107 -20.96 27.57 -24.57
N ALA A 108 -19.76 27.13 -24.98
CA ALA A 108 -19.21 27.42 -26.31
C ALA A 108 -20.10 26.85 -27.42
N ILE A 109 -20.52 25.59 -27.30
CA ILE A 109 -21.45 24.96 -28.24
C ILE A 109 -22.76 25.75 -28.30
N SER A 110 -23.34 26.07 -27.14
CA SER A 110 -24.58 26.84 -27.05
C SER A 110 -24.46 28.20 -27.78
N ARG A 111 -23.34 28.92 -27.58
CA ARG A 111 -23.07 30.19 -28.25
C ARG A 111 -22.89 30.07 -29.76
N ILE A 112 -22.28 29.00 -30.27
CA ILE A 112 -22.21 28.74 -31.72
C ILE A 112 -23.62 28.63 -32.33
N PHE A 113 -24.55 27.95 -31.67
CA PHE A 113 -25.93 27.83 -32.14
C PHE A 113 -26.70 29.16 -32.09
N VAL A 114 -26.38 30.05 -31.13
CA VAL A 114 -26.91 31.43 -31.11
C VAL A 114 -26.50 32.18 -32.38
N PHE A 115 -25.23 32.09 -32.80
CA PHE A 115 -24.75 32.73 -34.04
C PHE A 115 -25.46 32.24 -35.30
N GLN A 116 -25.93 30.99 -35.29
CA GLN A 116 -26.67 30.40 -36.40
C GLN A 116 -28.17 30.77 -36.41
N GLY A 117 -28.62 31.61 -35.46
CA GLY A 117 -30.03 32.03 -35.35
C GLY A 117 -30.94 30.96 -34.74
N SER A 118 -30.39 30.03 -33.96
CA SER A 118 -31.19 28.99 -33.28
C SER A 118 -32.06 29.59 -32.17
N GLY A 119 -33.23 29.00 -31.94
CA GLY A 119 -34.17 29.45 -30.92
C GLY A 119 -33.64 29.30 -29.48
N GLU A 120 -34.11 30.18 -28.59
CA GLU A 120 -33.76 30.25 -27.16
C GLU A 120 -33.92 28.91 -26.42
N SER A 121 -34.92 28.11 -26.80
CA SER A 121 -35.14 26.75 -26.28
C SER A 121 -33.95 25.80 -26.54
N LEU A 122 -33.33 25.84 -27.73
CA LEU A 122 -32.21 24.97 -28.06
C LEU A 122 -30.96 25.35 -27.24
N ILE A 123 -30.72 26.65 -27.07
CA ILE A 123 -29.61 27.23 -26.32
C ILE A 123 -29.70 26.77 -24.85
N MET A 124 -30.89 26.85 -24.27
CA MET A 124 -31.16 26.41 -22.89
C MET A 124 -31.01 24.90 -22.71
N LYS A 125 -31.41 24.09 -23.70
CA LYS A 125 -31.18 22.63 -23.66
C LYS A 125 -29.70 22.29 -23.63
N ILE A 126 -28.91 22.87 -24.53
CA ILE A 126 -27.45 22.63 -24.59
C ILE A 126 -26.79 23.03 -23.27
N PHE A 127 -27.20 24.19 -22.74
CA PHE A 127 -26.70 24.69 -21.46
C PHE A 127 -27.08 23.76 -20.28
N SER A 128 -28.33 23.30 -20.22
CA SER A 128 -28.78 22.33 -19.21
C SER A 128 -28.03 21.00 -19.28
N ILE A 129 -27.67 20.52 -20.47
CA ILE A 129 -26.82 19.32 -20.62
C ILE A 129 -25.42 19.59 -20.02
N GLY A 130 -24.83 20.76 -20.29
CA GLY A 130 -23.56 21.15 -19.69
C GLY A 130 -23.60 21.21 -18.17
N PHE A 131 -24.65 21.82 -17.62
CA PHE A 131 -24.86 21.89 -16.18
C PHE A 131 -25.09 20.51 -15.57
N PHE A 132 -25.90 19.66 -16.22
CA PHE A 132 -26.07 18.26 -15.83
C PHE A 132 -24.74 17.50 -15.83
N ALA A 133 -23.89 17.68 -16.86
CA ALA A 133 -22.60 17.01 -16.95
C ALA A 133 -21.64 17.46 -15.83
N ALA A 134 -21.54 18.77 -15.61
CA ALA A 134 -20.73 19.35 -14.54
C ALA A 134 -21.18 18.87 -13.14
N LEU A 135 -22.48 18.90 -12.87
CA LEU A 135 -23.05 18.40 -11.62
C LEU A 135 -22.83 16.90 -11.45
N SER A 136 -23.07 16.09 -12.50
CA SER A 136 -22.92 14.64 -12.44
C SER A 136 -21.48 14.24 -12.11
N LEU A 137 -20.48 14.93 -12.69
CA LEU A 137 -19.09 14.73 -12.33
C LEU A 137 -18.83 15.02 -10.84
N ARG A 138 -19.30 16.16 -10.33
CA ARG A 138 -19.12 16.54 -8.92
C ARG A 138 -19.81 15.57 -7.97
N PHE A 139 -21.08 15.27 -8.23
CA PHE A 139 -21.85 14.30 -7.45
C PHE A 139 -21.17 12.94 -7.45
N LEU A 140 -20.69 12.45 -8.60
CA LEU A 140 -20.01 11.16 -8.69
C LEU A 140 -18.73 11.17 -7.86
N VAL A 141 -17.83 12.15 -8.07
CA VAL A 141 -16.55 12.22 -7.36
C VAL A 141 -16.78 12.32 -5.85
N ILE A 142 -17.63 13.25 -5.40
CA ILE A 142 -17.90 13.45 -3.98
C ILE A 142 -18.62 12.23 -3.38
N LYS A 143 -19.57 11.61 -4.08
CA LYS A 143 -20.23 10.37 -3.61
C LYS A 143 -19.24 9.22 -3.46
N SER A 144 -18.30 9.08 -4.39
CA SER A 144 -17.30 8.01 -4.37
C SER A 144 -16.32 8.19 -3.20
N ILE A 145 -15.76 9.40 -3.01
CA ILE A 145 -14.62 9.57 -2.09
C ILE A 145 -14.97 10.20 -0.73
N SER A 146 -16.12 10.85 -0.57
CA SER A 146 -16.44 11.59 0.66
C SER A 146 -17.03 10.71 1.75
N PHE A 147 -16.54 10.90 2.98
CA PHE A 147 -17.05 10.25 4.20
C PHE A 147 -18.25 11.00 4.81
N SER A 148 -18.57 12.19 4.30
CA SER A 148 -19.71 12.98 4.74
C SER A 148 -21.06 12.31 4.56
N ASN A 149 -22.01 12.80 5.35
CA ASN A 149 -23.43 12.49 5.18
C ASN A 149 -23.97 12.98 3.82
N ILE A 150 -25.15 12.49 3.45
CA ILE A 150 -25.75 12.78 2.14
C ILE A 150 -26.01 14.27 1.92
N ILE A 151 -26.42 15.02 2.95
CA ILE A 151 -26.74 16.45 2.84
C ILE A 151 -25.48 17.23 2.49
N VAL A 152 -24.39 17.01 3.22
CA VAL A 152 -23.12 17.68 2.98
C VAL A 152 -22.60 17.36 1.57
N ARG A 153 -22.69 16.11 1.14
CA ARG A 153 -22.30 15.71 -0.23
C ARG A 153 -23.11 16.42 -1.31
N VAL A 154 -24.42 16.56 -1.10
CA VAL A 154 -25.28 17.23 -2.08
C VAL A 154 -24.97 18.73 -2.14
N LEU A 155 -24.86 19.38 -0.99
CA LEU A 155 -24.56 20.81 -0.91
C LEU A 155 -23.17 21.13 -1.49
N SER A 156 -22.12 20.37 -1.13
CA SER A 156 -20.77 20.60 -1.64
C SER A 156 -20.64 20.32 -3.14
N SER A 157 -21.45 19.42 -3.69
CA SER A 157 -21.51 19.16 -5.12
C SER A 157 -22.20 20.29 -5.89
N ALA A 158 -23.30 20.83 -5.36
CA ALA A 158 -24.18 21.73 -6.11
C ALA A 158 -23.90 23.23 -5.91
N LEU A 159 -23.43 23.67 -4.74
CA LEU A 159 -23.33 25.10 -4.41
C LEU A 159 -22.45 25.88 -5.38
N GLN A 160 -21.22 25.44 -5.65
CA GLN A 160 -20.31 26.19 -6.51
C GLN A 160 -20.82 26.31 -7.97
N PRO A 161 -21.27 25.23 -8.64
CA PRO A 161 -21.84 25.34 -9.98
C PRO A 161 -23.10 26.22 -10.03
N LEU A 162 -23.95 26.19 -9.00
CA LEU A 162 -25.13 27.04 -8.90
C LEU A 162 -24.77 28.52 -8.78
N ILE A 163 -23.72 28.88 -8.04
CA ILE A 163 -23.28 30.27 -7.94
C ILE A 163 -22.68 30.75 -9.27
N ILE A 164 -21.86 29.93 -9.94
CA ILE A 164 -21.38 30.25 -11.31
C ILE A 164 -22.56 30.49 -12.25
N LEU A 165 -23.57 29.62 -12.18
CA LEU A 165 -24.75 29.72 -13.02
C LEU A 165 -25.48 31.06 -12.86
N ILE A 166 -25.62 31.55 -11.62
CA ILE A 166 -26.22 32.86 -11.35
C ILE A 166 -25.40 33.98 -12.01
N LEU A 167 -24.07 33.87 -12.06
CA LEU A 167 -23.20 34.88 -12.67
C LEU A 167 -23.23 34.87 -14.21
N ILE A 168 -23.33 33.70 -14.82
CA ILE A 168 -23.30 33.57 -16.29
C ILE A 168 -24.69 33.62 -16.94
N SER A 169 -25.74 33.60 -16.14
CA SER A 169 -27.11 33.71 -16.63
C SER A 169 -27.28 35.03 -17.40
N PRO A 170 -27.78 35.00 -18.64
CA PRO A 170 -28.07 36.22 -19.41
C PRO A 170 -29.28 37.00 -18.85
N VAL A 171 -29.97 36.44 -17.86
CA VAL A 171 -31.24 36.92 -17.34
C VAL A 171 -30.99 37.98 -16.26
N LYS A 172 -31.38 39.22 -16.54
CA LYS A 172 -31.58 40.22 -15.46
C LYS A 172 -32.65 39.67 -14.52
N ILE A 173 -32.50 39.85 -13.20
CA ILE A 173 -33.40 39.30 -12.18
C ILE A 173 -34.89 39.61 -12.45
N GLU A 174 -35.17 40.71 -13.17
CA GLU A 174 -36.51 41.15 -13.60
C GLU A 174 -37.16 40.28 -14.70
N GLU A 175 -36.40 39.43 -15.40
CA GLU A 175 -36.83 38.59 -16.53
C GLU A 175 -36.80 37.08 -16.21
N LEU A 176 -36.75 36.70 -14.93
CA LEU A 176 -36.64 35.31 -14.49
C LEU A 176 -37.89 34.50 -14.88
N ASN A 177 -37.84 33.91 -16.07
CA ASN A 177 -38.91 33.05 -16.58
C ASN A 177 -38.89 31.69 -15.85
N ILE A 178 -40.07 31.18 -15.48
CA ILE A 178 -40.23 29.90 -14.78
C ILE A 178 -39.56 28.74 -15.53
N TYR A 179 -39.47 28.83 -16.86
CA TYR A 179 -38.77 27.84 -17.67
C TYR A 179 -37.29 27.69 -17.26
N TYR A 180 -36.55 28.78 -17.00
CA TYR A 180 -35.15 28.72 -16.56
C TYR A 180 -34.97 27.92 -15.27
N VAL A 181 -35.87 28.12 -14.32
CA VAL A 181 -35.88 27.39 -13.06
C VAL A 181 -36.13 25.90 -13.31
N VAL A 182 -37.05 25.56 -14.22
CA VAL A 182 -37.31 24.18 -14.63
C VAL A 182 -36.07 23.54 -15.26
N TYR A 183 -35.40 24.20 -16.20
CA TYR A 183 -34.16 23.72 -16.83
C TYR A 183 -33.07 23.36 -15.80
N ILE A 184 -32.89 24.19 -14.77
CA ILE A 184 -31.88 24.00 -13.71
C ILE A 184 -32.27 22.86 -12.78
N ILE A 185 -33.53 22.85 -12.31
CA ILE A 185 -34.03 21.82 -11.41
C ILE A 185 -34.02 20.45 -12.10
N SER A 186 -34.44 20.37 -13.37
CA SER A 186 -34.40 19.14 -14.15
C SER A 186 -32.97 18.63 -14.30
N ALA A 187 -31.99 19.49 -14.62
CA ALA A 187 -30.58 19.10 -14.70
C ALA A 187 -30.05 18.59 -13.35
N LEU A 188 -30.40 19.26 -12.24
CA LEU A 188 -30.03 18.84 -10.88
C LEU A 188 -30.61 17.47 -10.53
N ILE A 189 -31.92 17.27 -10.71
CA ILE A 189 -32.60 16.00 -10.41
C ILE A 189 -32.03 14.87 -11.27
N THR A 190 -31.85 15.12 -12.58
CA THR A 190 -31.28 14.11 -13.49
C THR A 190 -29.84 13.79 -13.10
N SER A 191 -29.03 14.76 -12.68
CA SER A 191 -27.66 14.50 -12.22
C SER A 191 -27.62 13.59 -10.99
N ILE A 192 -28.43 13.89 -9.96
CA ILE A 192 -28.53 13.07 -8.74
C ILE A 192 -29.02 11.65 -9.09
N SER A 193 -30.04 11.55 -9.95
CA SER A 193 -30.63 10.28 -10.37
C SER A 193 -29.64 9.43 -11.17
N SER A 194 -28.89 10.06 -12.09
CA SER A 194 -27.89 9.38 -12.91
C SER A 194 -26.73 8.83 -12.07
N VAL A 195 -26.22 9.61 -11.12
CA VAL A 195 -25.16 9.18 -10.21
C VAL A 195 -25.68 8.09 -9.27
N TRP A 196 -26.90 8.21 -8.76
CA TRP A 196 -27.52 7.15 -7.95
C TRP A 196 -27.61 5.83 -8.72
N LEU A 197 -28.11 5.86 -9.96
CA LEU A 197 -28.22 4.66 -10.79
C LEU A 197 -26.85 4.07 -11.10
N PHE A 198 -25.90 4.90 -11.52
CA PHE A 198 -24.53 4.49 -11.83
C PHE A 198 -23.86 3.83 -10.62
N THR A 199 -23.89 4.48 -9.46
CA THR A 199 -23.26 3.96 -8.24
C THR A 199 -23.93 2.68 -7.74
N ARG A 200 -25.26 2.56 -7.86
CA ARG A 200 -25.98 1.32 -7.55
C ARG A 200 -25.54 0.14 -8.41
N ILE A 201 -25.26 0.37 -9.70
CA ILE A 201 -24.77 -0.65 -10.61
C ILE A 201 -23.37 -1.14 -10.22
N LEU A 202 -22.49 -0.22 -9.76
CA LEU A 202 -21.14 -0.55 -9.32
C LEU A 202 -21.10 -1.26 -7.96
N ASP A 203 -21.94 -0.81 -7.03
CA ASP A 203 -21.98 -1.38 -5.68
C ASP A 203 -22.54 -2.81 -5.66
N LYS A 204 -23.29 -3.21 -6.69
CA LYS A 204 -23.92 -4.53 -6.79
C LYS A 204 -22.93 -5.67 -6.57
N ASP A 205 -21.80 -5.68 -7.29
CA ASP A 205 -20.86 -6.81 -7.26
C ASP A 205 -20.17 -6.95 -5.89
N GLY A 206 -19.80 -5.82 -5.26
CA GLY A 206 -19.24 -5.81 -3.91
C GLY A 206 -20.26 -6.29 -2.87
N ILE A 207 -21.52 -5.87 -2.98
CA ILE A 207 -22.59 -6.33 -2.07
C ILE A 207 -22.86 -7.82 -2.23
N GLU A 208 -22.96 -8.32 -3.47
CA GLU A 208 -23.21 -9.74 -3.74
C GLU A 208 -22.05 -10.63 -3.27
N LYS A 209 -20.81 -10.16 -3.39
CA LYS A 209 -19.62 -10.94 -3.06
C LYS A 209 -19.19 -10.85 -1.59
N PHE A 210 -19.24 -9.65 -1.01
CA PHE A 210 -18.67 -9.34 0.31
C PHE A 210 -19.67 -8.74 1.30
N GLY A 211 -20.92 -8.48 0.89
CA GLY A 211 -21.86 -7.72 1.70
C GLY A 211 -21.49 -6.23 1.84
N ILE A 212 -20.49 -5.76 1.10
CA ILE A 212 -19.92 -4.41 1.22
C ILE A 212 -19.99 -3.68 -0.13
N PRO A 213 -20.54 -2.46 -0.21
CA PRO A 213 -20.54 -1.68 -1.45
C PRO A 213 -19.14 -1.48 -2.03
N SER A 214 -18.96 -1.74 -3.33
CA SER A 214 -17.70 -1.56 -4.05
C SER A 214 -17.11 -0.15 -3.86
N LEU A 215 -17.94 0.90 -3.87
CA LEU A 215 -17.49 2.26 -3.64
C LEU A 215 -17.05 2.52 -2.20
N LYS A 216 -17.53 1.75 -1.22
CA LYS A 216 -17.03 1.82 0.16
C LYS A 216 -15.60 1.29 0.23
N ILE A 217 -15.32 0.16 -0.43
CA ILE A 217 -13.98 -0.43 -0.54
C ILE A 217 -13.03 0.56 -1.26
N PHE A 218 -13.46 1.09 -2.40
CA PHE A 218 -12.69 2.11 -3.14
C PHE A 218 -12.40 3.36 -2.31
N ARG A 219 -13.40 3.86 -1.57
CA ARG A 219 -13.22 5.02 -0.68
C ARG A 219 -12.20 4.74 0.42
N ALA A 220 -12.30 3.58 1.06
CA ALA A 220 -11.38 3.17 2.12
C ALA A 220 -9.94 3.07 1.59
N PHE A 221 -9.76 2.44 0.42
CA PHE A 221 -8.47 2.40 -0.27
C PHE A 221 -7.91 3.80 -0.55
N LEU A 222 -8.73 4.73 -1.08
CA LEU A 222 -8.27 6.10 -1.34
C LEU A 222 -7.95 6.89 -0.07
N ALA A 223 -8.64 6.62 1.03
CA ALA A 223 -8.36 7.26 2.32
C ALA A 223 -6.96 6.87 2.78
N ASP A 224 -6.65 5.58 2.75
CA ASP A 224 -5.31 5.11 3.05
C ASP A 224 -4.29 5.64 2.04
N TRP A 225 -4.49 5.39 0.75
CA TRP A 225 -3.52 5.72 -0.30
C TRP A 225 -3.17 7.22 -0.32
N THR A 226 -4.16 8.11 -0.10
CA THR A 226 -3.95 9.56 -0.21
C THR A 226 -3.68 10.29 1.10
N GLU A 227 -4.13 9.77 2.25
CA GLU A 227 -4.03 10.44 3.55
C GLU A 227 -3.33 9.60 4.64
N ASN A 228 -2.88 8.39 4.32
CA ASN A 228 -2.38 7.41 5.30
C ASN A 228 -3.40 7.16 6.41
N PHE A 229 -4.68 7.02 6.03
CA PHE A 229 -5.76 6.71 6.96
C PHE A 229 -6.27 5.28 6.73
N GLU A 230 -5.61 4.33 7.39
CA GLU A 230 -5.81 2.88 7.25
C GLU A 230 -7.15 2.37 7.78
N GLN A 231 -7.67 3.01 8.85
CA GLN A 231 -8.78 2.48 9.64
C GLN A 231 -10.01 2.03 8.82
N PRO A 232 -10.53 2.80 7.84
CA PRO A 232 -11.71 2.37 7.08
C PRO A 232 -11.46 1.12 6.23
N PHE A 233 -10.21 0.88 5.83
CA PHE A 233 -9.84 -0.29 5.05
C PHE A 233 -9.60 -1.48 5.97
N GLU A 234 -8.91 -1.28 7.09
CA GLU A 234 -8.74 -2.31 8.12
C GLU A 234 -10.08 -2.81 8.68
N GLU A 235 -11.09 -1.95 8.87
CA GLU A 235 -12.44 -2.36 9.26
C GLU A 235 -13.11 -3.29 8.22
N ILE A 236 -12.80 -3.11 6.94
CA ILE A 236 -13.28 -3.99 5.86
C ILE A 236 -12.53 -5.32 5.92
N LEU A 237 -11.21 -5.29 6.07
CA LEU A 237 -10.40 -6.51 6.19
C LEU A 237 -10.78 -7.32 7.44
N ASP A 238 -11.04 -6.65 8.56
CA ASP A 238 -11.47 -7.28 9.81
C ASP A 238 -12.83 -7.98 9.68
N HIS A 239 -13.73 -7.44 8.86
CA HIS A 239 -15.01 -8.06 8.54
C HIS A 239 -14.87 -9.29 7.65
N LEU A 240 -13.91 -9.27 6.73
CA LEU A 240 -13.68 -10.35 5.75
C LEU A 240 -12.73 -11.45 6.26
N GLY A 241 -11.91 -11.10 7.25
CA GLY A 241 -10.85 -11.95 7.76
C GLY A 241 -11.36 -13.15 8.55
N GLU A 242 -10.49 -14.15 8.64
CA GLU A 242 -10.68 -15.38 9.39
C GLU A 242 -9.69 -15.47 10.55
N GLU A 243 -10.07 -16.19 11.61
CA GLU A 243 -9.19 -16.43 12.74
C GLU A 243 -8.19 -17.55 12.42
N ARG A 244 -6.90 -17.26 12.60
CA ARG A 244 -5.80 -18.23 12.51
C ARG A 244 -4.88 -18.12 13.71
N ASP A 245 -4.18 -19.22 13.99
CA ASP A 245 -3.15 -19.26 15.02
C ASP A 245 -1.81 -18.91 14.39
N ILE A 246 -1.14 -17.88 14.91
CA ILE A 246 0.14 -17.40 14.37
C ILE A 246 1.28 -17.98 15.18
N THR A 247 2.21 -18.64 14.50
CA THR A 247 3.44 -19.13 15.13
C THR A 247 4.54 -18.09 15.01
N VAL A 248 5.21 -17.81 16.13
CA VAL A 248 6.42 -16.98 16.14
C VAL A 248 7.52 -17.74 16.86
N SER A 249 8.70 -17.81 16.24
CA SER A 249 9.88 -18.43 16.82
C SER A 249 10.86 -17.37 17.30
N LEU A 250 11.48 -17.59 18.45
CA LEU A 250 12.43 -16.69 19.08
C LEU A 250 13.77 -17.40 19.28
N LEU A 251 14.87 -16.72 18.99
CA LEU A 251 16.21 -17.04 19.50
C LEU A 251 16.66 -15.88 20.39
N ILE A 252 16.75 -16.14 21.68
CA ILE A 252 17.00 -15.14 22.72
C ILE A 252 18.41 -15.35 23.26
N PHE A 253 19.24 -14.32 23.16
CA PHE A 253 20.61 -14.36 23.67
C PHE A 253 20.73 -13.54 24.95
N ARG A 254 21.24 -14.15 26.02
CA ARG A 254 21.37 -13.53 27.33
C ARG A 254 22.82 -13.54 27.78
N GLY A 255 23.32 -12.40 28.27
CA GLY A 255 24.67 -12.28 28.82
C GLY A 255 24.89 -13.23 29.99
N LYS A 256 25.97 -14.03 29.95
CA LYS A 256 26.34 -14.93 31.06
C LYS A 256 26.68 -14.16 32.35
N ARG A 257 27.17 -12.93 32.21
CA ARG A 257 27.65 -12.13 33.36
C ARG A 257 26.55 -11.34 34.06
N ASP A 258 25.65 -10.72 33.30
CA ASP A 258 24.65 -9.78 33.81
C ASP A 258 23.22 -10.31 33.76
N GLY A 259 23.00 -11.47 33.12
CA GLY A 259 21.68 -12.04 32.93
C GLY A 259 20.76 -11.21 32.04
N LYS A 260 21.28 -10.18 31.35
CA LYS A 260 20.47 -9.29 30.50
C LYS A 260 20.35 -9.85 29.10
N ILE A 261 19.20 -9.66 28.48
CA ILE A 261 19.01 -9.98 27.06
C ILE A 261 19.90 -9.04 26.24
N LYS A 262 20.77 -9.62 25.42
CA LYS A 262 21.69 -8.88 24.53
C LYS A 262 21.03 -8.59 23.19
N THR A 263 20.33 -9.57 22.63
CA THR A 263 19.61 -9.45 21.37
C THR A 263 18.63 -10.62 21.21
N ILE A 264 17.65 -10.45 20.32
CA ILE A 264 16.69 -11.49 19.95
C ILE A 264 16.55 -11.52 18.43
N ILE A 265 16.59 -12.72 17.85
CA ILE A 265 16.10 -12.97 16.50
C ILE A 265 14.66 -13.46 16.63
N VAL A 266 13.72 -12.68 16.10
CA VAL A 266 12.29 -12.98 16.09
C VAL A 266 11.91 -13.38 14.67
N VAL A 267 11.48 -14.62 14.47
CA VAL A 267 11.08 -15.14 13.16
C VAL A 267 9.58 -15.39 13.17
N PRO A 268 8.77 -14.41 12.73
CA PRO A 268 7.33 -14.59 12.63
C PRO A 268 6.99 -15.42 11.38
N ASN A 269 6.20 -16.49 11.55
CA ASN A 269 5.59 -17.22 10.44
C ASN A 269 4.26 -16.54 10.08
N LEU A 270 4.35 -15.30 9.60
CA LEU A 270 3.23 -14.50 9.09
C LEU A 270 3.76 -13.57 8.00
N HIS A 271 2.91 -13.28 7.02
CA HIS A 271 3.30 -12.48 5.87
C HIS A 271 3.11 -10.97 6.13
N PRO A 272 4.10 -10.11 5.87
CA PRO A 272 3.95 -8.66 6.07
C PRO A 272 3.13 -8.00 4.95
N GLY A 273 1.83 -8.29 4.84
CA GLY A 273 0.96 -7.70 3.82
C GLY A 273 -0.28 -6.96 4.39
N PRO A 274 -1.15 -6.40 3.53
CA PRO A 274 -1.13 -6.51 2.06
C PRO A 274 -0.38 -5.39 1.33
N PHE A 275 -0.39 -4.14 1.83
CA PHE A 275 0.36 -3.01 1.26
C PHE A 275 0.44 -1.82 2.23
N LYS A 276 1.49 -1.00 2.07
CA LYS A 276 1.64 0.30 2.73
C LYS A 276 1.52 0.21 4.26
N ASN A 277 0.60 0.94 4.89
CA ASN A 277 0.40 0.95 6.34
C ASN A 277 -0.81 0.11 6.78
N ILE A 278 -1.39 -0.71 5.89
CA ILE A 278 -2.51 -1.59 6.23
C ILE A 278 -2.00 -2.86 6.90
N GLY A 279 -2.63 -3.27 8.00
CA GLY A 279 -2.49 -4.62 8.53
C GLY A 279 -1.05 -4.94 8.94
N SER A 280 -0.56 -6.13 8.62
CA SER A 280 0.82 -6.58 8.92
C SER A 280 1.92 -5.93 8.07
N SER A 281 1.60 -5.10 7.08
CA SER A 281 2.61 -4.45 6.21
C SER A 281 3.77 -3.76 6.96
N PRO A 282 3.52 -2.95 8.03
CA PRO A 282 4.59 -2.36 8.85
C PRO A 282 5.10 -3.26 9.98
N LEU A 283 4.57 -4.48 10.15
CA LEU A 283 4.80 -5.30 11.34
C LEU A 283 6.27 -5.55 11.67
N PRO A 284 7.19 -5.82 10.72
CA PRO A 284 8.60 -6.03 11.05
C PRO A 284 9.19 -4.84 11.81
N SER A 285 8.99 -3.63 11.30
CA SER A 285 9.46 -2.40 11.95
C SER A 285 8.74 -2.10 13.28
N LEU A 286 7.43 -2.34 13.36
CA LEU A 286 6.68 -2.19 14.61
C LEU A 286 7.18 -3.15 15.69
N MET A 287 7.53 -4.37 15.30
CA MET A 287 8.03 -5.41 16.19
C MET A 287 9.43 -5.07 16.71
N MET A 288 10.32 -4.60 15.84
CA MET A 288 11.61 -4.06 16.26
C MET A 288 11.41 -2.92 17.25
N ASP A 289 10.67 -1.88 16.87
CA ASP A 289 10.48 -0.68 17.70
C ASP A 289 9.83 -0.98 19.05
N PHE A 290 8.83 -1.85 19.08
CA PHE A 290 8.12 -2.22 20.32
C PHE A 290 9.03 -3.02 21.26
N LEU A 291 9.65 -4.10 20.77
CA LEU A 291 10.47 -4.97 21.59
C LEU A 291 11.78 -4.30 22.02
N GLU A 292 12.39 -3.46 21.17
CA GLU A 292 13.58 -2.68 21.52
C GLU A 292 13.29 -1.72 22.68
N LYS A 293 12.11 -1.09 22.70
CA LYS A 293 11.69 -0.20 23.81
C LYS A 293 11.44 -0.97 25.10
N GLU A 294 10.76 -2.10 25.03
CA GLU A 294 10.38 -2.89 26.22
C GLU A 294 11.57 -3.66 26.81
N LEU A 295 12.49 -4.14 25.97
CA LEU A 295 13.60 -5.03 26.38
C LEU A 295 14.96 -4.33 26.42
N ASN A 296 15.07 -3.11 25.87
CA ASN A 296 16.31 -2.33 25.80
C ASN A 296 17.48 -3.14 25.20
N CYS A 297 17.22 -3.86 24.11
CA CYS A 297 18.19 -4.65 23.35
C CYS A 297 17.84 -4.60 21.86
N ILE A 298 18.80 -4.89 20.98
CA ILE A 298 18.58 -4.85 19.52
C ILE A 298 17.80 -6.08 19.08
N ILE A 299 16.82 -5.88 18.19
CA ILE A 299 15.93 -6.94 17.69
C ILE A 299 16.12 -7.10 16.19
N SER A 300 16.23 -8.35 15.74
CA SER A 300 16.24 -8.71 14.32
C SER A 300 14.95 -9.45 13.99
N VAL A 301 14.25 -9.05 12.92
CA VAL A 301 12.97 -9.65 12.53
C VAL A 301 13.04 -10.15 11.08
N PRO A 302 13.85 -11.17 10.77
CA PRO A 302 13.89 -11.74 9.42
C PRO A 302 12.57 -12.44 9.08
N HIS A 303 12.24 -12.49 7.79
CA HIS A 303 11.02 -13.12 7.30
C HIS A 303 11.03 -14.64 7.51
N GLY A 304 10.01 -15.18 8.19
CA GLY A 304 9.78 -16.61 8.29
C GLY A 304 8.98 -17.12 7.10
N ILE A 305 9.02 -18.43 6.81
CA ILE A 305 8.18 -19.01 5.75
C ILE A 305 6.71 -18.74 6.07
N SER A 306 6.05 -18.00 5.18
CA SER A 306 4.65 -17.62 5.24
C SER A 306 4.13 -17.23 3.85
N GLY A 307 2.84 -17.43 3.59
CA GLY A 307 2.16 -16.87 2.43
C GLY A 307 1.11 -15.84 2.83
N HIS A 308 0.54 -15.16 1.83
CA HIS A 308 -0.45 -14.09 2.00
C HIS A 308 -1.74 -14.51 2.73
N GLU A 309 -1.97 -15.82 2.91
CA GLU A 309 -3.02 -16.34 3.78
C GLU A 309 -2.88 -15.91 5.25
N LEU A 310 -1.69 -15.46 5.66
CA LEU A 310 -1.41 -14.99 7.02
C LEU A 310 -1.24 -13.46 7.15
N ASP A 311 -1.69 -12.66 6.18
CA ASP A 311 -1.69 -11.20 6.33
C ASP A 311 -2.67 -10.80 7.44
N ILE A 312 -2.15 -10.14 8.48
CA ILE A 312 -2.94 -9.61 9.59
C ILE A 312 -3.77 -8.42 9.11
N VAL A 313 -5.04 -8.39 9.50
CA VAL A 313 -6.02 -7.43 8.95
C VAL A 313 -5.91 -6.01 9.50
N SER A 314 -5.31 -5.81 10.67
CA SER A 314 -5.33 -4.50 11.34
C SER A 314 -4.18 -4.24 12.32
N GLN A 315 -3.96 -2.97 12.68
CA GLN A 315 -3.02 -2.59 13.74
C GLN A 315 -3.43 -3.10 15.13
N VAL A 316 -4.72 -3.32 15.37
CA VAL A 316 -5.22 -3.89 16.64
C VAL A 316 -4.73 -5.34 16.77
N GLU A 317 -4.80 -6.10 15.69
CA GLU A 317 -4.33 -7.48 15.66
C GLU A 317 -2.79 -7.55 15.68
N ASN A 318 -2.08 -6.63 15.02
CA ASN A 318 -0.63 -6.49 15.19
C ASN A 318 -0.25 -6.31 16.66
N LYS A 319 -0.95 -5.44 17.39
CA LYS A 319 -0.69 -5.22 18.81
C LYS A 319 -0.85 -6.51 19.63
N ARG A 320 -1.86 -7.34 19.34
CA ARG A 320 -2.02 -8.65 19.98
C ARG A 320 -0.82 -9.57 19.72
N VAL A 321 -0.29 -9.55 18.49
CA VAL A 321 0.93 -10.30 18.15
C VAL A 321 2.14 -9.79 18.92
N LEU A 322 2.35 -8.47 18.97
CA LEU A 322 3.45 -7.84 19.71
C LEU A 322 3.43 -8.19 21.20
N GLU A 323 2.26 -8.10 21.84
CA GLU A 323 2.06 -8.46 23.24
C GLU A 323 2.28 -9.96 23.47
N GLY A 324 1.85 -10.81 22.54
CA GLY A 324 2.09 -12.26 22.58
C GLY A 324 3.57 -12.63 22.49
N VAL A 325 4.34 -11.93 21.65
CA VAL A 325 5.79 -12.10 21.53
C VAL A 325 6.50 -11.64 22.80
N LEU A 326 6.16 -10.46 23.33
CA LEU A 326 6.76 -9.95 24.57
C LEU A 326 6.51 -10.90 25.75
N LYS A 327 5.29 -11.44 25.84
CA LYS A 327 4.94 -12.47 26.83
C LYS A 327 5.82 -13.70 26.68
N ALA A 328 5.99 -14.22 25.47
CA ALA A 328 6.83 -15.39 25.19
C ALA A 328 8.31 -15.17 25.58
N VAL A 329 8.83 -13.96 25.37
CA VAL A 329 10.18 -13.57 25.85
C VAL A 329 10.23 -13.68 27.38
N SER A 330 9.24 -13.13 28.09
CA SER A 330 9.20 -13.14 29.56
C SER A 330 9.05 -14.55 30.18
N GLU A 331 8.42 -15.48 29.47
CA GLU A 331 8.20 -16.86 29.91
C GLU A 331 9.40 -17.77 29.63
N THR A 332 10.38 -17.30 28.86
CA THR A 332 11.55 -18.09 28.48
C THR A 332 12.60 -18.13 29.59
N ASN A 333 12.79 -19.31 30.17
CA ASN A 333 13.68 -19.51 31.32
C ASN A 333 14.79 -20.55 31.11
N VAL A 334 14.73 -21.35 30.04
CA VAL A 334 15.68 -22.43 29.77
C VAL A 334 16.71 -21.97 28.74
N PHE A 335 17.93 -21.70 29.20
CA PHE A 335 19.05 -21.26 28.38
C PHE A 335 20.14 -22.34 28.32
N SER A 336 20.89 -22.36 27.22
CA SER A 336 21.97 -23.30 26.96
C SER A 336 23.15 -22.58 26.31
N ASP A 337 24.35 -23.11 26.48
CA ASP A 337 25.55 -22.66 25.76
C ASP A 337 25.94 -23.60 24.61
N LYS A 338 25.09 -24.57 24.26
CA LYS A 338 25.36 -25.52 23.19
C LYS A 338 24.98 -24.93 21.83
N VAL A 339 25.93 -24.29 21.17
CA VAL A 339 25.74 -23.78 19.79
C VAL A 339 26.77 -24.41 18.87
N THR A 340 26.36 -24.82 17.67
CA THR A 340 27.28 -25.35 16.65
C THR A 340 27.86 -24.23 15.78
N ASN A 341 28.94 -24.53 15.07
CA ASN A 341 29.38 -23.72 13.94
C ASN A 341 28.28 -23.66 12.86
N PHE A 342 28.26 -22.57 12.11
CA PHE A 342 27.41 -22.40 10.95
C PHE A 342 28.03 -23.11 9.74
N PHE A 343 27.19 -23.74 8.92
CA PHE A 343 27.59 -24.31 7.64
C PHE A 343 26.50 -24.10 6.59
N VAL A 344 26.88 -24.22 5.32
CA VAL A 344 25.95 -24.11 4.19
C VAL A 344 25.94 -25.44 3.43
N ILE A 345 24.76 -25.87 3.00
CA ILE A 345 24.57 -26.89 1.96
C ILE A 345 24.08 -26.19 0.70
N GLU A 346 24.70 -26.50 -0.43
CA GLU A 346 24.27 -26.02 -1.75
C GLU A 346 23.84 -27.19 -2.62
N LYS A 347 22.67 -27.06 -3.25
CA LYS A 347 22.10 -28.08 -4.13
C LYS A 347 21.35 -27.42 -5.27
N ASP A 348 21.88 -27.55 -6.49
CA ASP A 348 21.22 -27.16 -7.74
C ASP A 348 20.68 -25.70 -7.75
N GLY A 349 21.42 -24.79 -7.11
CA GLY A 349 21.09 -23.35 -6.96
C GLY A 349 20.54 -22.97 -5.59
N ALA A 350 19.89 -23.90 -4.89
CA ALA A 350 19.39 -23.68 -3.53
C ALA A 350 20.54 -23.74 -2.51
N LYS A 351 20.56 -22.79 -1.58
CA LYS A 351 21.52 -22.69 -0.47
C LYS A 351 20.77 -22.70 0.85
N VAL A 352 21.18 -23.60 1.73
CA VAL A 352 20.63 -23.75 3.08
C VAL A 352 21.75 -23.54 4.09
N GLY A 353 21.73 -22.38 4.74
CA GLY A 353 22.56 -22.14 5.92
C GLY A 353 21.96 -22.84 7.13
N CYS A 354 22.79 -23.39 8.00
CA CYS A 354 22.35 -24.19 9.14
C CYS A 354 23.22 -23.93 10.37
N GLN A 355 22.56 -23.67 11.50
CA GLN A 355 23.19 -23.58 12.82
C GLN A 355 22.27 -24.14 13.89
N VAL A 356 22.80 -24.97 14.78
CA VAL A 356 22.02 -25.60 15.85
C VAL A 356 22.23 -24.84 17.16
N PHE A 357 21.12 -24.45 17.79
CA PHE A 357 21.04 -23.82 19.10
C PHE A 357 20.36 -24.80 20.06
N ASN A 358 21.17 -25.56 20.80
CA ASN A 358 20.76 -26.66 21.66
C ASN A 358 19.99 -27.77 20.92
N GLU A 359 18.65 -27.77 21.03
CA GLU A 359 17.77 -28.74 20.36
C GLU A 359 16.95 -28.11 19.22
N CYS A 360 17.22 -26.84 18.90
CA CYS A 360 16.57 -26.14 17.80
C CYS A 360 17.58 -25.92 16.67
N VAL A 361 17.14 -26.18 15.44
CA VAL A 361 17.92 -25.89 14.24
C VAL A 361 17.41 -24.63 13.58
N LEU A 362 18.30 -23.66 13.36
CA LEU A 362 18.03 -22.48 12.53
C LEU A 362 18.49 -22.79 11.10
N LEU A 363 17.59 -22.60 10.14
CA LEU A 363 17.83 -22.78 8.72
C LEU A 363 17.58 -21.46 7.98
N THR A 364 18.50 -21.07 7.11
CA THR A 364 18.35 -19.92 6.22
C THR A 364 18.21 -20.42 4.79
N LEU A 365 17.17 -20.00 4.09
CA LEU A 365 16.82 -20.53 2.77
C LEU A 365 16.99 -19.44 1.71
N THR A 366 17.75 -19.72 0.66
CA THR A 366 17.87 -18.81 -0.49
C THR A 366 18.16 -19.57 -1.78
N THR A 367 17.75 -19.02 -2.92
CA THR A 367 18.18 -19.45 -4.26
C THR A 367 19.11 -18.40 -4.91
N ALA A 368 19.50 -17.35 -4.18
CA ALA A 368 20.36 -16.28 -4.68
C ALA A 368 21.63 -16.84 -5.34
N PRO A 369 22.04 -16.33 -6.52
CA PRO A 369 21.51 -15.13 -7.20
C PRO A 369 20.28 -15.37 -8.09
N GLU A 370 19.69 -16.58 -8.11
CA GLU A 370 18.39 -16.79 -8.76
C GLU A 370 17.29 -16.06 -7.96
N THR A 371 16.14 -15.78 -8.60
CA THR A 371 15.02 -15.13 -7.92
C THR A 371 14.50 -16.03 -6.80
N ILE A 372 14.21 -15.45 -5.64
CA ILE A 372 13.42 -16.02 -4.55
C ILE A 372 12.30 -15.05 -4.18
N GLU A 373 11.11 -15.60 -3.99
CA GLU A 373 9.89 -14.94 -3.52
C GLU A 373 9.29 -15.81 -2.41
N ASP A 374 8.12 -15.41 -1.89
CA ASP A 374 7.41 -16.10 -0.81
C ASP A 374 7.39 -17.63 -0.97
N LEU A 375 7.89 -18.30 0.06
CA LEU A 375 7.91 -19.75 0.13
C LEU A 375 6.60 -20.28 0.76
N PRO A 376 6.03 -21.38 0.24
CA PRO A 376 4.73 -21.84 0.70
C PRO A 376 4.81 -22.58 2.04
N LEU A 377 3.72 -22.55 2.82
CA LEU A 377 3.65 -23.14 4.16
C LEU A 377 3.97 -24.65 4.19
N GLU A 378 3.68 -25.39 3.12
CA GLU A 378 3.99 -26.82 3.04
C GLU A 378 5.50 -27.09 3.10
N LEU A 379 6.33 -26.13 2.70
CA LEU A 379 7.77 -26.23 2.90
C LEU A 379 8.12 -26.11 4.39
N ASN A 380 7.51 -25.18 5.12
CA ASN A 380 7.74 -25.04 6.56
C ASN A 380 7.34 -26.29 7.34
N ASP A 381 6.18 -26.87 7.02
CA ASP A 381 5.70 -28.12 7.62
C ASP A 381 6.67 -29.28 7.36
N PHE A 382 7.16 -29.40 6.12
CA PHE A 382 8.18 -30.38 5.76
C PHE A 382 9.46 -30.20 6.58
N ILE A 383 9.95 -28.97 6.72
CA ILE A 383 11.17 -28.65 7.49
C ILE A 383 11.00 -29.06 8.95
N ILE A 384 9.90 -28.65 9.58
CA ILE A 384 9.61 -28.96 10.98
C ILE A 384 9.50 -30.47 11.19
N GLN A 385 8.81 -31.19 10.31
CA GLN A 385 8.69 -32.64 10.39
C GLN A 385 10.06 -33.32 10.26
N ARG A 386 10.83 -32.96 9.22
CA ARG A 386 12.13 -33.57 8.96
C ARG A 386 13.14 -33.29 10.07
N ALA A 387 13.07 -32.10 10.70
CA ALA A 387 13.91 -31.77 11.85
C ALA A 387 13.56 -32.63 13.07
N LYS A 388 12.26 -32.86 13.34
CA LYS A 388 11.81 -33.77 14.40
C LYS A 388 12.26 -35.21 14.17
N GLU A 389 12.17 -35.70 12.94
CA GLU A 389 12.71 -37.03 12.55
C GLU A 389 14.24 -37.11 12.73
N GLY A 390 14.94 -36.00 12.51
CA GLY A 390 16.37 -35.82 12.81
C GLY A 390 16.69 -35.72 14.30
N GLY A 391 15.69 -35.70 15.17
CA GLY A 391 15.81 -35.62 16.62
C GLY A 391 15.90 -34.20 17.19
N PHE A 392 15.58 -33.16 16.42
CA PHE A 392 15.46 -31.79 16.93
C PHE A 392 14.07 -31.54 17.53
N SER A 393 14.00 -30.71 18.56
CA SER A 393 12.74 -30.35 19.22
C SER A 393 11.94 -29.33 18.40
N TRP A 394 12.64 -28.48 17.65
CA TRP A 394 12.04 -27.48 16.76
C TRP A 394 12.99 -27.07 15.62
N ALA A 395 12.43 -26.50 14.56
CA ALA A 395 13.18 -25.85 13.48
C ALA A 395 12.65 -24.44 13.25
N ILE A 396 13.57 -23.50 13.06
CA ILE A 396 13.27 -22.13 12.66
C ILE A 396 13.77 -21.99 11.23
N ALA A 397 12.84 -21.77 10.29
CA ALA A 397 13.17 -21.54 8.89
C ALA A 397 12.99 -20.06 8.55
N ILE A 398 14.06 -19.43 8.09
CA ILE A 398 14.08 -18.07 7.57
C ILE A 398 14.07 -18.16 6.06
N ASP A 399 13.06 -17.59 5.42
CA ASP A 399 13.12 -17.26 4.00
C ASP A 399 13.95 -15.99 3.86
N ALA A 400 15.06 -16.07 3.13
CA ALA A 400 15.96 -14.94 3.03
C ALA A 400 15.37 -13.81 2.19
N HIS A 401 14.49 -14.13 1.23
CA HIS A 401 13.78 -13.15 0.41
C HIS A 401 14.72 -12.07 -0.19
N ASN A 402 15.93 -12.49 -0.61
CA ASN A 402 17.10 -11.63 -0.80
C ASN A 402 17.64 -11.58 -2.23
N SER A 403 16.83 -11.94 -3.22
CA SER A 403 17.25 -11.92 -4.62
C SER A 403 16.05 -11.89 -5.55
N ILE A 404 15.93 -10.82 -6.33
CA ILE A 404 14.92 -10.69 -7.38
C ILE A 404 15.55 -10.15 -8.67
N ASN A 405 15.47 -10.95 -9.74
CA ASN A 405 15.85 -10.54 -11.09
C ASN A 405 15.11 -11.40 -12.14
N GLY A 406 13.80 -11.19 -12.25
CA GLY A 406 12.96 -11.91 -13.20
C GLY A 406 12.04 -12.93 -12.52
N PRO A 407 11.44 -13.87 -13.28
CA PRO A 407 10.40 -14.75 -12.78
C PRO A 407 10.92 -15.74 -11.72
N PHE A 408 10.03 -16.14 -10.82
CA PHE A 408 10.29 -17.17 -9.81
C PHE A 408 9.73 -18.52 -10.26
N ASP A 409 10.59 -19.54 -10.39
CA ASP A 409 10.18 -20.93 -10.63
C ASP A 409 9.94 -21.62 -9.28
N MET A 410 8.72 -21.45 -8.77
CA MET A 410 8.31 -21.94 -7.46
C MET A 410 8.46 -23.46 -7.34
N GLU A 411 8.04 -24.24 -8.34
CA GLU A 411 8.08 -25.71 -8.28
C GLU A 411 9.51 -26.24 -8.20
N ARG A 412 10.41 -25.74 -9.06
CA ARG A 412 11.83 -26.10 -9.03
C ARG A 412 12.49 -25.67 -7.72
N SER A 413 12.19 -24.45 -7.26
CA SER A 413 12.79 -23.90 -6.03
C SER A 413 12.39 -24.70 -4.80
N ILE A 414 11.10 -25.04 -4.65
CA ILE A 414 10.63 -25.87 -3.53
C ILE A 414 11.30 -27.24 -3.54
N LYS A 415 11.40 -27.89 -4.70
CA LYS A 415 12.03 -29.21 -4.82
C LYS A 415 13.50 -29.17 -4.38
N THR A 416 14.27 -28.25 -4.94
CA THR A 416 15.71 -28.11 -4.63
C THR A 416 15.95 -27.70 -3.18
N LEU A 417 15.12 -26.82 -2.62
CA LEU A 417 15.16 -26.45 -1.20
C LEU A 417 14.86 -27.64 -0.29
N LYS A 418 13.86 -28.49 -0.59
CA LYS A 418 13.57 -29.70 0.20
C LYS A 418 14.75 -30.67 0.23
N ASP A 419 15.43 -30.85 -0.90
CA ASP A 419 16.63 -31.68 -1.00
C ASP A 419 17.78 -31.09 -0.18
N ALA A 420 18.05 -29.79 -0.34
CA ALA A 420 19.11 -29.09 0.40
C ALA A 420 18.85 -29.10 1.92
N VAL A 421 17.61 -28.88 2.36
CA VAL A 421 17.24 -28.94 3.78
C VAL A 421 17.43 -30.34 4.33
N SER A 422 17.03 -31.39 3.60
CA SER A 422 17.20 -32.77 4.07
C SER A 422 18.67 -33.08 4.36
N LEU A 423 19.56 -32.68 3.44
CA LEU A 423 21.01 -32.82 3.61
C LEU A 423 21.56 -31.96 4.75
N ALA A 424 21.06 -30.73 4.92
CA ALA A 424 21.45 -29.85 6.01
C ALA A 424 21.06 -30.42 7.38
N LEU A 425 19.87 -31.00 7.50
CA LEU A 425 19.39 -31.63 8.73
C LEU A 425 20.13 -32.93 9.07
N GLU A 426 20.49 -33.72 8.05
CA GLU A 426 21.34 -34.90 8.23
C GLU A 426 22.71 -34.51 8.80
N ARG A 427 23.39 -33.53 8.20
CA ARG A 427 24.66 -33.02 8.71
C ARG A 427 24.51 -32.37 10.09
N ALA A 428 23.42 -31.65 10.34
CA ALA A 428 23.15 -31.02 11.63
C ALA A 428 23.00 -32.07 12.74
N ARG A 429 22.40 -33.22 12.44
CA ARG A 429 22.23 -34.34 13.39
C ARG A 429 23.57 -34.86 13.88
N ASP A 430 24.56 -34.97 12.98
CA ASP A 430 25.91 -35.43 13.33
C ASP A 430 26.65 -34.42 14.23
N LEU A 431 26.25 -33.14 14.17
CA LEU A 431 26.79 -32.07 15.02
C LEU A 431 26.02 -31.89 16.34
N LYS A 432 24.90 -32.60 16.51
CA LYS A 432 24.04 -32.46 17.68
C LYS A 432 24.82 -32.83 18.95
N GLY A 433 24.85 -31.90 19.91
CA GLY A 433 25.55 -32.09 21.19
C GLY A 433 27.02 -31.69 21.20
N LEU A 434 27.62 -31.35 20.06
CA LEU A 434 29.00 -30.83 19.93
C LEU A 434 29.09 -29.30 20.16
N GLY A 435 28.16 -28.74 20.93
CA GLY A 435 28.05 -27.30 21.12
C GLY A 435 29.23 -26.71 21.90
N ALA A 436 29.67 -25.52 21.50
CA ALA A 436 30.74 -24.77 22.17
C ALA A 436 30.22 -23.44 22.72
N SER A 437 30.97 -22.86 23.65
CA SER A 437 30.65 -21.55 24.22
C SER A 437 30.46 -20.50 23.11
N VAL A 438 29.37 -19.76 23.19
CA VAL A 438 28.97 -18.77 22.19
C VAL A 438 29.23 -17.35 22.69
N LYS A 439 29.66 -16.47 21.79
CA LYS A 439 29.54 -15.03 21.97
C LYS A 439 28.58 -14.46 20.95
N VAL A 440 27.89 -13.39 21.31
CA VAL A 440 27.04 -12.63 20.38
C VAL A 440 27.27 -11.14 20.55
N GLY A 441 27.09 -10.43 19.46
CA GLY A 441 27.02 -8.98 19.42
C GLY A 441 25.95 -8.57 18.42
N ALA A 442 25.34 -7.40 18.65
CA ALA A 442 24.30 -6.87 17.77
C ALA A 442 24.55 -5.38 17.51
N GLY A 443 24.22 -4.94 16.31
CA GLY A 443 24.30 -3.56 15.87
C GLY A 443 23.14 -3.23 14.93
N LYS A 444 22.68 -1.98 14.95
CA LYS A 444 21.56 -1.50 14.13
C LYS A 444 21.87 -0.12 13.57
N VAL A 445 21.43 0.14 12.35
CA VAL A 445 21.47 1.47 11.73
C VAL A 445 20.18 1.76 10.99
N VAL A 446 19.59 2.93 11.23
CA VAL A 446 18.47 3.46 10.44
C VAL A 446 19.04 4.61 9.59
N PRO A 447 19.27 4.39 8.28
CA PRO A 447 19.78 5.43 7.39
C PRO A 447 18.85 6.66 7.36
N LYS A 448 19.39 7.85 7.60
CA LYS A 448 18.57 9.09 7.65
C LYS A 448 18.23 9.65 6.27
N ASP A 449 18.94 9.18 5.26
CA ASP A 449 18.94 9.66 3.88
C ASP A 449 18.36 8.65 2.90
N LEU A 450 17.79 7.55 3.41
CA LEU A 450 17.00 6.57 2.67
C LEU A 450 15.64 6.46 3.34
N GLY A 451 14.59 6.18 2.57
CA GLY A 451 13.28 5.90 3.13
C GLY A 451 12.44 4.96 2.28
N ILE A 452 11.14 4.90 2.60
CA ILE A 452 10.19 3.96 1.97
C ILE A 452 10.15 4.05 0.45
N ARG A 453 10.42 5.23 -0.13
CA ARG A 453 10.46 5.42 -1.58
C ARG A 453 11.73 4.90 -2.25
N ASP A 454 12.78 4.68 -1.48
CA ASP A 454 14.04 4.09 -1.96
C ASP A 454 14.05 2.57 -1.78
N GLY A 455 13.01 2.00 -1.15
CA GLY A 455 12.90 0.58 -0.81
C GLY A 455 13.32 0.24 0.63
N MET A 456 13.74 1.22 1.44
CA MET A 456 14.17 1.02 2.83
C MET A 456 13.03 1.31 3.80
N GLY A 457 12.62 0.30 4.57
CA GLY A 457 11.67 0.40 5.67
C GLY A 457 12.26 1.10 6.91
N PRO A 458 11.40 1.55 7.84
CA PRO A 458 11.82 2.32 9.00
C PRO A 458 12.62 1.51 10.04
N GLY A 459 12.60 0.17 9.97
CA GLY A 459 13.41 -0.71 10.81
C GLY A 459 14.91 -0.67 10.48
N GLY A 460 15.30 -0.22 9.29
CA GLY A 460 16.69 -0.06 8.89
C GLY A 460 17.44 -1.39 8.72
N ILE A 461 18.70 -1.44 9.14
CA ILE A 461 19.57 -2.61 8.99
C ILE A 461 20.05 -3.08 10.36
N THR A 462 19.79 -4.34 10.68
CA THR A 462 20.28 -5.03 11.87
C THR A 462 21.35 -6.05 11.48
N GLY A 463 22.46 -6.07 12.21
CA GLY A 463 23.50 -7.09 12.11
C GLY A 463 23.68 -7.80 13.45
N ILE A 464 23.55 -9.12 13.45
CA ILE A 464 23.87 -9.98 14.60
C ILE A 464 25.07 -10.85 14.23
N VAL A 465 26.12 -10.77 15.04
CA VAL A 465 27.33 -11.58 14.86
C VAL A 465 27.40 -12.62 15.97
N ILE A 466 27.51 -13.89 15.59
CA ILE A 466 27.64 -15.03 16.51
C ILE A 466 29.05 -15.63 16.32
N GLU A 467 29.80 -15.77 17.41
CA GLU A 467 31.12 -16.42 17.40
C GLU A 467 31.05 -17.76 18.14
N VAL A 468 31.38 -18.86 17.44
CA VAL A 468 31.44 -20.22 17.97
C VAL A 468 32.72 -20.88 17.48
N SER A 469 33.52 -21.44 18.40
CA SER A 469 34.79 -22.12 18.07
C SER A 469 35.72 -21.31 17.16
N GLY A 470 35.73 -19.97 17.30
CA GLY A 470 36.52 -19.06 16.48
C GLY A 470 35.91 -18.66 15.14
N GLN A 471 34.83 -19.32 14.69
CA GLN A 471 34.08 -18.93 13.50
C GLN A 471 33.08 -17.82 13.85
N ARG A 472 33.09 -16.71 13.10
CA ARG A 472 32.15 -15.60 13.18
C ARG A 472 31.14 -15.66 12.06
N THR A 473 29.87 -15.81 12.44
CA THR A 473 28.73 -15.83 11.53
C THR A 473 27.94 -14.54 11.65
N ALA A 474 27.69 -13.85 10.53
CA ALA A 474 26.87 -12.64 10.50
C ALA A 474 25.47 -12.92 9.93
N TYR A 475 24.44 -12.58 10.69
CA TYR A 475 23.04 -12.55 10.27
C TYR A 475 22.63 -11.10 10.06
N ILE A 476 22.40 -10.72 8.80
CA ILE A 476 22.04 -9.35 8.42
C ILE A 476 20.56 -9.31 8.04
N THR A 477 19.77 -8.48 8.70
CA THR A 477 18.37 -8.24 8.32
C THR A 477 18.22 -6.80 7.85
N ILE A 478 17.75 -6.60 6.62
CA ILE A 478 17.46 -5.30 6.03
C ILE A 478 15.95 -5.12 5.96
N ASP A 479 15.41 -4.08 6.57
CA ASP A 479 14.00 -3.76 6.48
C ASP A 479 13.66 -3.26 5.07
N GLY A 480 13.09 -4.15 4.27
CA GLY A 480 12.74 -3.96 2.86
C GLY A 480 11.94 -5.17 2.38
N ASN A 481 11.32 -5.08 1.20
CA ASN A 481 10.56 -6.19 0.62
C ASN A 481 11.52 -7.28 0.10
N ASN A 482 12.18 -7.05 -1.04
CA ASN A 482 13.17 -7.96 -1.63
C ASN A 482 14.49 -7.23 -1.95
N MET A 483 15.49 -7.91 -2.51
CA MET A 483 16.82 -7.38 -2.82
C MET A 483 17.25 -7.69 -4.25
N MET A 484 17.94 -6.76 -4.92
CA MET A 484 18.47 -7.01 -6.26
C MET A 484 19.47 -8.17 -6.27
N SER A 485 19.30 -9.11 -7.21
CA SER A 485 20.22 -10.24 -7.38
C SER A 485 21.68 -9.81 -7.51
N GLY A 486 22.57 -10.52 -6.83
CA GLY A 486 24.00 -10.22 -6.77
C GLY A 486 24.41 -9.24 -5.67
N LEU A 487 23.48 -8.50 -5.04
CA LEU A 487 23.81 -7.62 -3.92
C LEU A 487 24.12 -8.41 -2.64
N ARG A 488 23.40 -9.50 -2.37
CA ARG A 488 23.67 -10.43 -1.26
C ARG A 488 25.13 -10.88 -1.25
N GLU A 489 25.64 -11.36 -2.39
CA GLU A 489 27.02 -11.84 -2.52
C GLU A 489 28.03 -10.73 -2.23
N LYS A 490 27.80 -9.52 -2.77
CA LYS A 490 28.67 -8.38 -2.52
C LYS A 490 28.70 -7.99 -1.04
N ILE A 491 27.55 -8.03 -0.37
CA ILE A 491 27.47 -7.76 1.07
C ILE A 491 28.30 -8.79 1.83
N LEU A 492 28.06 -10.09 1.63
CA LEU A 492 28.79 -11.15 2.34
C LEU A 492 30.30 -11.09 2.09
N TRP A 493 30.73 -10.94 0.84
CA TRP A 493 32.14 -10.76 0.48
C TRP A 493 32.76 -9.57 1.22
N SER A 494 32.05 -8.44 1.27
CA SER A 494 32.58 -7.24 1.91
C SER A 494 32.77 -7.38 3.42
N LEU A 495 32.06 -8.31 4.07
CA LEU A 495 32.16 -8.56 5.51
C LEU A 495 33.39 -9.40 5.88
N GLU A 496 34.02 -10.09 4.93
CA GLU A 496 35.29 -10.79 5.16
C GLU A 496 36.39 -9.83 5.64
N GLU A 497 36.37 -8.58 5.16
CA GLU A 497 37.29 -7.51 5.61
C GLU A 497 37.14 -7.17 7.11
N LEU A 498 35.99 -7.47 7.71
CA LEU A 498 35.70 -7.28 9.14
C LEU A 498 35.98 -8.56 9.95
N GLY A 499 36.52 -9.61 9.33
CA GLY A 499 36.77 -10.90 9.94
C GLY A 499 35.50 -11.70 10.22
N ILE A 500 34.51 -11.60 9.33
CA ILE A 500 33.34 -12.48 9.30
C ILE A 500 33.64 -13.65 8.36
N ASP A 501 33.46 -14.88 8.83
CA ASP A 501 33.80 -16.09 8.07
C ASP A 501 32.64 -16.58 7.20
N CYS A 502 31.41 -16.36 7.66
CA CYS A 502 30.19 -16.84 7.02
C CYS A 502 28.98 -16.01 7.45
N GLY A 503 27.86 -16.18 6.77
CA GLY A 503 26.64 -15.45 7.12
C GLY A 503 25.57 -15.55 6.06
N GLU A 504 24.47 -14.86 6.33
CA GLU A 504 23.37 -14.69 5.39
C GLU A 504 22.76 -13.29 5.52
N VAL A 505 22.21 -12.80 4.40
CA VAL A 505 21.53 -11.52 4.32
C VAL A 505 20.05 -11.77 4.05
N PHE A 506 19.20 -11.14 4.83
CA PHE A 506 17.75 -11.27 4.78
C PHE A 506 17.13 -9.91 4.46
N THR A 507 15.97 -9.94 3.83
CA THR A 507 15.02 -8.85 3.97
C THR A 507 13.92 -9.22 4.99
N THR A 508 13.12 -8.23 5.39
CA THR A 508 11.98 -8.43 6.29
C THR A 508 10.70 -8.77 5.56
N ASP A 509 10.73 -8.70 4.22
CA ASP A 509 9.57 -8.66 3.34
C ASP A 509 8.53 -7.55 3.72
N THR A 510 8.98 -6.40 4.23
CA THR A 510 8.01 -5.36 4.63
C THR A 510 7.25 -4.79 3.42
N HIS A 511 5.92 -4.83 3.45
CA HIS A 511 5.10 -4.18 2.43
C HIS A 511 4.86 -2.68 2.68
N ILE A 512 5.48 -2.07 3.71
CA ILE A 512 5.40 -0.60 3.90
C ILE A 512 5.99 0.19 2.73
N VAL A 513 6.87 -0.43 1.97
CA VAL A 513 7.48 0.13 0.75
C VAL A 513 6.63 -0.15 -0.50
N ASN A 514 5.52 -0.90 -0.38
CA ASN A 514 4.66 -1.28 -1.49
C ASN A 514 3.60 -0.20 -1.77
N ALA A 515 3.19 -0.08 -3.04
CA ALA A 515 2.26 0.94 -3.54
C ALA A 515 2.70 2.41 -3.33
N VAL A 516 4.00 2.66 -3.14
CA VAL A 516 4.56 4.02 -2.93
C VAL A 516 5.19 4.65 -4.17
N VAL A 517 5.52 3.85 -5.18
CA VAL A 517 6.05 4.29 -6.49
C VAL A 517 5.21 3.79 -7.65
N LEU A 518 5.24 4.52 -8.77
CA LEU A 518 4.45 4.23 -9.97
C LEU A 518 5.28 3.43 -11.00
N ASN A 519 5.85 2.30 -10.58
CA ASN A 519 6.55 1.37 -11.46
C ASN A 519 5.77 0.05 -11.58
N LYS A 520 6.30 -0.95 -12.32
CA LYS A 520 5.61 -2.23 -12.52
C LYS A 520 5.39 -3.04 -11.24
N ARG A 521 6.26 -2.91 -10.23
CA ARG A 521 6.16 -3.64 -8.95
C ARG A 521 5.42 -2.87 -7.86
N GLY A 522 5.27 -1.55 -8.01
CA GLY A 522 4.77 -0.65 -6.96
C GLY A 522 5.80 -0.29 -5.87
N TYR A 523 7.02 -0.86 -5.91
CA TYR A 523 8.13 -0.64 -4.98
C TYR A 523 9.50 -0.81 -5.66
N HIS A 524 10.57 -0.46 -4.94
CA HIS A 524 11.96 -0.70 -5.33
C HIS A 524 12.59 -1.76 -4.41
N PRO A 525 13.08 -2.90 -4.93
CA PRO A 525 13.92 -3.81 -4.15
C PRO A 525 15.17 -3.11 -3.64
N ILE A 526 15.72 -3.58 -2.53
CA ILE A 526 16.97 -3.08 -1.96
C ILE A 526 18.09 -3.18 -3.01
N GLY A 527 18.67 -2.03 -3.34
CA GLY A 527 19.74 -1.91 -4.34
C GLY A 527 19.28 -1.67 -5.78
N GLU A 528 17.97 -1.44 -6.04
CA GLU A 528 17.50 -1.08 -7.38
C GLU A 528 17.81 0.39 -7.71
N VAL A 529 17.46 1.30 -6.80
CA VAL A 529 17.71 2.75 -6.94
C VAL A 529 18.78 3.26 -5.98
N ILE A 530 19.07 2.51 -4.92
CA ILE A 530 20.12 2.81 -3.96
C ILE A 530 21.44 2.22 -4.46
N ASN A 531 22.49 3.04 -4.45
CA ASN A 531 23.85 2.57 -4.78
C ASN A 531 24.27 1.42 -3.85
N HIS A 532 24.83 0.35 -4.42
CA HIS A 532 25.22 -0.87 -3.70
C HIS A 532 26.28 -0.60 -2.64
N ASP A 533 27.31 0.19 -2.94
CA ASP A 533 28.39 0.53 -1.99
C ASP A 533 27.83 1.27 -0.77
N LYS A 534 26.81 2.11 -0.98
CA LYS A 534 26.13 2.80 0.10
C LYS A 534 25.42 1.83 1.06
N ILE A 535 24.71 0.83 0.52
CA ILE A 535 24.07 -0.22 1.33
C ILE A 535 25.14 -1.01 2.09
N ILE A 536 26.19 -1.44 1.38
CA ILE A 536 27.32 -2.19 1.96
C ILE A 536 27.96 -1.41 3.12
N ASN A 537 28.13 -0.09 2.99
CA ASN A 537 28.68 0.73 4.06
C ASN A 537 27.77 0.77 5.31
N TYR A 538 26.44 0.85 5.14
CA TYR A 538 25.53 0.74 6.28
C TYR A 538 25.55 -0.65 6.92
N VAL A 539 25.64 -1.72 6.12
CA VAL A 539 25.77 -3.08 6.65
C VAL A 539 27.10 -3.25 7.42
N LYS A 540 28.23 -2.80 6.85
CA LYS A 540 29.54 -2.80 7.53
C LYS A 540 29.49 -2.03 8.84
N TYR A 541 28.78 -0.90 8.88
CA TYR A 541 28.57 -0.15 10.12
C TYR A 541 27.80 -0.97 11.17
N ALA A 542 26.65 -1.56 10.81
CA ALA A 542 25.86 -2.38 11.73
C ALA A 542 26.68 -3.58 12.27
N VAL A 543 27.42 -4.27 11.39
CA VAL A 543 28.30 -5.39 11.78
C VAL A 543 29.47 -4.91 12.65
N SER A 544 30.05 -3.75 12.37
CA SER A 544 31.12 -3.19 13.21
C SER A 544 30.63 -2.87 14.61
N GLU A 545 29.41 -2.32 14.75
CA GLU A 545 28.78 -2.09 16.05
C GLU A 545 28.48 -3.41 16.77
N ALA A 546 28.03 -4.45 16.04
CA ALA A 546 27.86 -5.79 16.60
C ALA A 546 29.17 -6.35 17.14
N LEU A 547 30.26 -6.28 16.37
CA LEU A 547 31.58 -6.76 16.77
C LEU A 547 32.13 -6.04 18.02
N LYS A 548 31.89 -4.72 18.16
CA LYS A 548 32.28 -3.95 19.35
C LYS A 548 31.53 -4.39 20.62
N ASN A 549 30.32 -4.91 20.47
CA ASN A 549 29.42 -5.29 21.56
C ASN A 549 29.37 -6.82 21.80
N MET A 550 30.38 -7.56 21.34
CA MET A 550 30.45 -9.02 21.54
C MET A 550 30.64 -9.38 23.01
N ASP A 551 29.80 -10.28 23.52
CA ASP A 551 29.88 -10.80 24.89
C ASP A 551 29.57 -12.29 24.94
N GLN A 552 30.03 -12.99 25.98
CA GLN A 552 29.67 -14.38 26.21
C GLN A 552 28.20 -14.49 26.62
N VAL A 553 27.47 -15.40 25.95
CA VAL A 553 26.04 -15.56 26.15
C VAL A 553 25.61 -17.00 26.36
N GLU A 554 24.40 -17.14 26.86
CA GLU A 554 23.58 -18.33 26.73
C GLU A 554 22.45 -18.04 25.76
N VAL A 555 21.98 -19.06 25.05
CA VAL A 555 20.89 -18.97 24.08
C VAL A 555 19.69 -19.78 24.57
N ALA A 556 18.50 -19.23 24.38
CA ALA A 556 17.25 -19.95 24.47
C ALA A 556 16.53 -19.87 23.12
N TRP A 557 15.78 -20.91 22.79
CA TRP A 557 14.80 -20.86 21.72
C TRP A 557 13.40 -20.99 22.32
N HIS A 558 12.42 -20.33 21.72
CA HIS A 558 11.03 -20.41 22.16
C HIS A 558 10.10 -20.37 20.95
N LYS A 559 9.14 -21.29 20.91
CA LYS A 559 8.03 -21.27 19.95
C LYS A 559 6.78 -20.80 20.69
N THR A 560 6.22 -19.67 20.29
CA THR A 560 4.91 -19.22 20.77
C THR A 560 3.86 -19.36 19.68
N VAL A 561 2.63 -19.65 20.10
CA VAL A 561 1.45 -19.67 19.23
C VAL A 561 0.48 -18.64 19.77
N ILE A 562 0.17 -17.64 18.96
CA ILE A 562 -0.71 -16.54 19.31
C ILE A 562 -2.08 -16.88 18.71
N PRO A 563 -3.06 -17.24 19.55
CA PRO A 563 -4.29 -17.84 19.05
C PRO A 563 -5.24 -16.78 18.48
N LYS A 564 -6.04 -17.21 17.50
CA LYS A 564 -7.18 -16.44 16.97
C LYS A 564 -6.83 -15.01 16.55
N VAL A 565 -5.72 -14.85 15.85
CA VAL A 565 -5.37 -13.59 15.18
C VAL A 565 -6.19 -13.53 13.90
N LYS A 566 -6.82 -12.40 13.61
CA LYS A 566 -7.54 -12.23 12.35
C LYS A 566 -6.56 -11.97 11.21
N VAL A 567 -6.62 -12.83 10.22
CA VAL A 567 -5.89 -12.73 8.95
C VAL A 567 -6.87 -12.64 7.79
N ILE A 568 -6.44 -12.11 6.67
CA ILE A 568 -7.32 -11.91 5.52
C ILE A 568 -7.70 -13.24 4.83
N GLY A 569 -6.74 -14.17 4.71
CA GLY A 569 -6.86 -15.38 3.89
C GLY A 569 -6.60 -15.12 2.39
N GLU A 570 -5.92 -16.07 1.74
CA GLU A 570 -5.50 -15.95 0.32
C GLU A 570 -6.72 -15.75 -0.61
N ARG A 571 -7.80 -16.47 -0.34
CA ARG A 571 -9.05 -16.39 -1.10
C ARG A 571 -9.61 -14.96 -1.11
N GLN A 572 -9.63 -14.29 0.03
CA GLN A 572 -10.20 -12.95 0.18
C GLN A 572 -9.36 -11.90 -0.57
N ILE A 573 -8.03 -11.98 -0.53
CA ILE A 573 -7.13 -11.12 -1.33
C ILE A 573 -7.41 -11.28 -2.82
N ASN A 574 -7.46 -12.53 -3.29
CA ASN A 574 -7.71 -12.84 -4.69
C ASN A 574 -9.08 -12.31 -5.13
N GLU A 575 -10.08 -12.48 -4.27
CA GLU A 575 -11.43 -12.03 -4.54
C GLU A 575 -11.57 -10.50 -4.58
N LEU A 576 -10.85 -9.76 -3.72
CA LEU A 576 -10.82 -8.29 -3.70
C LEU A 576 -10.10 -7.74 -4.93
N SER A 577 -9.00 -8.38 -5.33
CA SER A 577 -8.24 -8.02 -6.54
C SER A 577 -9.10 -8.18 -7.79
N LEU A 578 -9.81 -9.31 -7.92
CA LEU A 578 -10.77 -9.54 -9.01
C LEU A 578 -11.95 -8.55 -9.01
N LEU A 579 -12.43 -8.13 -7.84
CA LEU A 579 -13.51 -7.15 -7.75
C LEU A 579 -13.07 -5.81 -8.37
N THR A 580 -11.82 -5.41 -8.16
CA THR A 580 -11.26 -4.17 -8.71
C THR A 580 -11.34 -4.15 -10.24
N ASP A 581 -10.98 -5.26 -10.89
CA ASP A 581 -11.09 -5.41 -12.35
C ASP A 581 -12.54 -5.34 -12.84
N ILE A 582 -13.44 -6.11 -12.20
CA ILE A 582 -14.85 -6.19 -12.57
C ILE A 582 -15.50 -4.81 -12.47
N VAL A 583 -15.32 -4.13 -11.34
CA VAL A 583 -15.91 -2.82 -11.08
C VAL A 583 -15.32 -1.76 -12.02
N SER A 584 -14.01 -1.82 -12.30
CA SER A 584 -13.36 -0.89 -13.24
C SER A 584 -13.89 -1.04 -14.67
N LYS A 585 -14.07 -2.28 -15.15
CA LYS A 585 -14.67 -2.55 -16.46
C LYS A 585 -16.12 -2.07 -16.50
N LYS A 586 -16.91 -2.41 -15.46
CA LYS A 586 -18.33 -2.05 -15.37
C LYS A 586 -18.55 -0.54 -15.27
N ALA A 587 -17.66 0.19 -14.59
CA ALA A 587 -17.68 1.65 -14.55
C ALA A 587 -17.49 2.27 -15.93
N ARG A 588 -16.59 1.72 -16.75
CA ARG A 588 -16.39 2.17 -18.13
C ARG A 588 -17.64 1.93 -18.98
N GLU A 589 -18.18 0.72 -18.95
CA GLU A 589 -19.36 0.34 -19.74
C GLU A 589 -20.61 1.11 -19.31
N SER A 590 -20.82 1.28 -17.99
CA SER A 590 -22.00 1.95 -17.43
C SER A 590 -21.94 3.47 -17.55
N SER A 591 -20.80 4.06 -17.92
CA SER A 591 -20.65 5.51 -18.09
C SER A 591 -21.58 6.09 -19.18
N ILE A 592 -22.05 5.25 -20.11
CA ILE A 592 -23.03 5.62 -21.14
C ILE A 592 -24.36 6.13 -20.56
N ILE A 593 -24.68 5.79 -19.31
CA ILE A 593 -25.87 6.27 -18.59
C ILE A 593 -25.91 7.80 -18.56
N PHE A 594 -24.76 8.45 -18.37
CA PHE A 594 -24.70 9.92 -18.35
C PHE A 594 -25.04 10.51 -19.72
N VAL A 595 -24.61 9.88 -20.81
CA VAL A 595 -24.95 10.32 -22.17
C VAL A 595 -26.44 10.14 -22.45
N VAL A 596 -26.99 8.96 -22.16
CA VAL A 596 -28.40 8.64 -22.41
C VAL A 596 -29.33 9.55 -21.60
N LEU A 597 -29.05 9.74 -20.30
CA LEU A 597 -29.86 10.60 -19.45
C LEU A 597 -29.70 12.09 -19.79
N GLY A 598 -28.53 12.51 -20.26
CA GLY A 598 -28.32 13.86 -20.80
C GLY A 598 -29.17 14.12 -22.05
N LEU A 599 -29.25 13.15 -22.96
CA LEU A 599 -30.12 13.24 -24.15
C LEU A 599 -31.61 13.22 -23.76
N LEU A 600 -32.01 12.35 -22.84
CA LEU A 600 -33.39 12.30 -22.34
C LEU A 600 -33.81 13.59 -21.63
N LEU A 601 -32.89 14.23 -20.89
CA LEU A 601 -33.09 15.56 -20.32
C LEU A 601 -33.37 16.58 -21.44
N ALA A 602 -32.56 16.59 -22.50
CA ALA A 602 -32.75 17.51 -23.62
C ALA A 602 -34.11 17.32 -24.32
N ILE A 603 -34.55 16.07 -24.48
CA ILE A 603 -35.84 15.70 -25.09
C ILE A 603 -37.00 16.09 -24.17
N SER A 604 -36.95 15.79 -22.87
CA SER A 604 -38.06 16.10 -21.95
C SER A 604 -38.33 17.59 -21.83
N LEU A 605 -37.30 18.42 -22.00
CA LEU A 605 -37.37 19.87 -22.05
C LEU A 605 -37.92 20.41 -23.40
N THR A 606 -38.24 19.56 -24.38
CA THR A 606 -38.99 19.95 -25.60
C THR A 606 -40.50 20.00 -25.39
N SER A 607 -40.99 19.35 -24.33
CA SER A 607 -42.42 19.19 -24.03
C SER A 607 -42.97 20.26 -23.08
N ILE A 608 -42.14 21.26 -22.75
CA ILE A 608 -42.39 22.36 -21.80
C ILE A 608 -42.18 23.66 -22.57
#